data_AF-A0A7S2PFW7-F1
#
_entry.id   AF-A0A7S2PFW7-F1
#
_cell.length_a   1.000
_cell.length_b   1.000
_cell.length_c   1.000
_cell.angle_alpha   90.00
_cell.angle_beta   90.00
_cell.angle_gamma   90.00
#
_symmetry.space_group_name_H-M   'P 1'
#
loop_
_entity.id
_entity.type
_entity.pdbx_description
1 polymer ?
#
loop_
_entity_poly.entity_id
_entity_poly.type
_entity_poly.pdbx_seq_one_letter_code
_entity_poly.pdbx_strand_id
1 'polypeptide(L)'
;QDGADTDATWLSDGRYSSVGISYEYLTALHWSLTQFTPASMEVSPRCSAERLYNVTVIFVGFVVGSTVVATLTAMMTQYRMQVAEAMRKMRQLQAFLDQEQVDKNLARAVHVRVASVLREGQRLRATQVELLSCVNSSLRDALSVQARRRQLVPHPFLGLWARIDSTCFKGFVDNLMTALEIKRGDSVFFEADEGCAMYFVIA
;
A
#
# COMPACT_ATOMS: atom_id res chain seq x y z
N GLN A 1 6.82 -56.80 -27.30
CA GLN A 1 5.35 -56.75 -27.20
C GLN A 1 4.99 -55.28 -27.35
N ASP A 2 4.84 -54.87 -28.61
CA ASP A 2 4.39 -53.53 -28.97
C ASP A 2 2.87 -53.45 -28.85
N GLY A 3 2.39 -52.28 -28.40
CA GLY A 3 1.08 -51.79 -28.81
C GLY A 3 -0.08 -52.09 -27.86
N ALA A 4 -0.17 -51.32 -26.78
CA ALA A 4 -1.28 -50.37 -26.60
C ALA A 4 -1.02 -49.61 -25.30
N ASP A 5 -0.99 -48.29 -25.36
CA ASP A 5 -1.38 -47.50 -24.20
C ASP A 5 -2.74 -48.07 -23.76
N THR A 6 -2.78 -48.73 -22.60
CA THR A 6 -4.05 -49.24 -22.07
C THR A 6 -4.97 -48.02 -21.90
N ASP A 7 -6.25 -48.11 -22.31
CA ASP A 7 -7.26 -47.09 -21.98
C ASP A 7 -7.51 -46.95 -20.46
N ALA A 8 -6.78 -47.74 -19.66
CA ALA A 8 -6.72 -47.62 -18.22
C ALA A 8 -6.05 -46.28 -17.82
N THR A 9 -6.89 -45.35 -17.38
CA THR A 9 -6.52 -44.13 -16.67
C THR A 9 -6.27 -44.39 -15.18
N TRP A 10 -5.66 -43.42 -14.50
CA TRP A 10 -5.54 -43.42 -13.04
C TRP A 10 -6.89 -43.57 -12.32
N LEU A 11 -7.99 -43.14 -12.94
CA LEU A 11 -9.34 -43.22 -12.39
C LEU A 11 -9.98 -44.60 -12.59
N SER A 12 -9.80 -45.19 -13.78
CA SER A 12 -10.36 -46.50 -14.14
C SER A 12 -9.59 -47.69 -13.56
N ASP A 13 -8.37 -47.47 -13.07
CA ASP A 13 -7.70 -48.43 -12.21
C ASP A 13 -8.52 -48.54 -10.92
N GLY A 14 -9.13 -49.71 -10.67
CA GLY A 14 -10.28 -49.92 -9.77
C GLY A 14 -10.15 -49.50 -8.29
N ARG A 15 -9.10 -48.77 -7.92
CA ARG A 15 -8.94 -48.06 -6.65
C ARG A 15 -9.89 -46.87 -6.48
N TYR A 16 -10.23 -46.16 -7.56
CA TYR A 16 -10.96 -44.89 -7.47
C TYR A 16 -12.34 -44.90 -8.15
N SER A 17 -12.57 -45.77 -9.13
CA SER A 17 -13.74 -45.76 -10.05
C SER A 17 -15.12 -46.08 -9.44
N SER A 18 -15.29 -46.11 -8.12
CA SER A 18 -16.57 -46.44 -7.47
C SER A 18 -16.69 -45.95 -6.02
N VAL A 19 -15.79 -45.07 -5.58
CA VAL A 19 -15.69 -44.63 -4.17
C VAL A 19 -16.52 -43.37 -3.90
N GLY A 20 -16.87 -42.63 -4.96
CA GLY A 20 -17.77 -41.47 -4.93
C GLY A 20 -17.10 -40.19 -5.43
N ILE A 21 -17.89 -39.34 -6.08
CA ILE A 21 -17.40 -38.15 -6.81
C ILE A 21 -16.59 -37.18 -5.95
N SER A 22 -16.94 -37.04 -4.67
CA SER A 22 -16.21 -36.17 -3.73
C SER A 22 -14.80 -36.67 -3.46
N TYR A 23 -14.62 -38.00 -3.35
CA TYR A 23 -13.31 -38.60 -3.10
C TYR A 23 -12.42 -38.49 -4.34
N GLU A 24 -12.97 -38.71 -5.54
CA GLU A 24 -12.29 -38.53 -6.81
C GLU A 24 -11.82 -37.07 -7.00
N TYR A 25 -12.70 -36.10 -6.72
CA TYR A 25 -12.37 -34.68 -6.82
C TYR A 25 -11.28 -34.26 -5.82
N LEU A 26 -11.39 -34.65 -4.56
CA LEU A 26 -10.37 -34.34 -3.55
C LEU A 26 -9.02 -34.99 -3.87
N THR A 27 -9.04 -36.20 -4.45
CA THR A 27 -7.82 -36.89 -4.91
C THR A 27 -7.18 -36.16 -6.08
N ALA A 28 -7.96 -35.76 -7.09
CA ALA A 28 -7.48 -34.97 -8.22
C ALA A 28 -6.94 -33.59 -7.78
N LEU A 29 -7.63 -32.93 -6.85
CA LEU A 29 -7.21 -31.66 -6.27
C LEU A 29 -5.89 -31.82 -5.50
N HIS A 30 -5.78 -32.84 -4.65
CA HIS A 30 -4.56 -33.13 -3.92
C HIS A 30 -3.39 -33.39 -4.88
N TRP A 31 -3.60 -34.22 -5.91
CA TRP A 31 -2.59 -34.46 -6.96
C TRP A 31 -2.18 -33.16 -7.67
N SER A 32 -3.12 -32.27 -7.99
CA SER A 32 -2.78 -30.99 -8.63
C SER A 32 -1.95 -30.08 -7.72
N LEU A 33 -2.25 -30.09 -6.41
CA LEU A 33 -1.55 -29.28 -5.42
C LEU A 33 -0.12 -29.79 -5.21
N THR A 34 0.10 -31.10 -5.23
CA THR A 34 1.44 -31.70 -5.13
C THR A 34 2.36 -31.37 -6.31
N GLN A 35 1.82 -30.86 -7.43
CA GLN A 35 2.64 -30.39 -8.55
C GLN A 35 3.28 -29.00 -8.26
N PHE A 36 2.66 -28.19 -7.39
CA PHE A 36 3.23 -26.92 -6.94
C PHE A 36 4.21 -27.08 -5.78
N THR A 37 3.93 -28.05 -4.92
CA THR A 37 4.73 -28.36 -3.72
C THR A 37 5.08 -29.84 -3.74
N PRO A 38 6.35 -30.23 -3.94
CA PRO A 38 6.74 -31.64 -3.97
C PRO A 38 6.23 -32.36 -2.72
N ALA A 39 5.20 -33.17 -2.89
CA ALA A 39 4.53 -33.91 -1.83
C ALA A 39 4.18 -35.30 -2.35
N SER A 40 4.20 -36.28 -1.44
CA SER A 40 3.91 -37.67 -1.81
C SER A 40 2.45 -37.81 -2.23
N MET A 41 2.21 -38.44 -3.38
CA MET A 41 0.88 -38.71 -3.89
C MET A 41 0.80 -40.13 -4.45
N GLU A 42 -0.32 -40.80 -4.22
CA GLU A 42 -0.54 -42.20 -4.62
C GLU A 42 -0.99 -42.37 -6.08
N VAL A 43 -1.38 -41.27 -6.73
CA VAL A 43 -1.80 -41.23 -8.13
C VAL A 43 -0.56 -41.24 -9.03
N SER A 44 -0.46 -42.26 -9.89
CA SER A 44 0.63 -42.44 -10.85
C SER A 44 0.08 -42.63 -12.27
N PRO A 45 0.73 -42.06 -13.30
CA PRO A 45 0.26 -42.17 -14.68
C PRO A 45 0.31 -43.63 -15.15
N ARG A 46 -0.77 -44.09 -15.77
CA ARG A 46 -0.95 -45.47 -16.26
C ARG A 46 -0.71 -45.62 -17.77
N CYS A 47 -0.88 -44.54 -18.53
CA CYS A 47 -0.58 -44.49 -19.96
C CYS A 47 0.39 -43.35 -20.32
N SER A 48 0.90 -43.38 -21.55
CA SER A 48 1.89 -42.42 -22.06
C SER A 48 1.32 -41.01 -22.15
N ALA A 49 0.03 -40.88 -22.52
CA ALA A 49 -0.67 -39.60 -22.53
C ALA A 49 -0.75 -38.95 -21.13
N GLU A 50 -1.13 -39.72 -20.10
CA GLU A 50 -1.13 -39.24 -18.70
C GLU A 50 0.28 -38.87 -18.23
N ARG A 51 1.29 -39.63 -18.62
CA ARG A 51 2.68 -39.32 -18.28
C ARG A 51 3.15 -38.03 -18.92
N LEU A 52 2.82 -37.77 -20.18
CA LEU A 52 3.14 -36.52 -20.87
C LEU A 52 2.41 -35.32 -20.22
N TYR A 53 1.13 -35.49 -19.88
CA TYR A 53 0.37 -34.47 -19.15
C TYR A 53 1.02 -34.18 -17.79
N ASN A 54 1.35 -35.21 -17.01
CA ASN A 54 2.00 -35.08 -15.71
C ASN A 54 3.34 -34.31 -15.81
N VAL A 55 4.22 -34.67 -16.75
CA VAL A 55 5.49 -33.96 -16.99
C VAL A 55 5.25 -32.48 -17.31
N THR A 56 4.25 -32.18 -18.13
CA THR A 56 3.90 -30.80 -18.50
C THR A 56 3.41 -30.01 -17.28
N VAL A 57 2.52 -30.59 -16.46
CA VAL A 57 2.00 -29.95 -15.26
C VAL A 57 3.09 -29.75 -14.21
N ILE A 58 4.02 -30.71 -14.05
CA ILE A 58 5.19 -30.55 -13.16
C ILE A 58 6.03 -29.35 -13.58
N PHE A 59 6.30 -29.18 -14.89
CA PHE A 59 7.07 -28.04 -15.39
C PHE A 59 6.36 -26.71 -15.12
N VAL A 60 5.05 -26.64 -15.39
CA VAL A 60 4.24 -25.45 -15.09
C VAL A 60 4.20 -25.18 -13.58
N GLY A 61 3.99 -26.21 -12.76
CA GLY A 61 3.98 -26.13 -11.31
C GLY A 61 5.29 -25.62 -10.74
N PHE A 62 6.43 -26.06 -11.30
CA PHE A 62 7.76 -25.56 -10.95
C PHE A 62 7.93 -24.08 -11.27
N VAL A 63 7.53 -23.63 -12.46
CA VAL A 63 7.62 -22.21 -12.86
C VAL A 63 6.74 -21.34 -11.98
N VAL A 64 5.48 -21.73 -11.76
CA VAL A 64 4.53 -20.98 -10.92
C VAL A 64 5.00 -20.98 -9.47
N GLY A 65 5.37 -22.12 -8.92
CA GLY A 65 5.87 -22.26 -7.55
C GLY A 65 7.11 -21.40 -7.30
N SER A 66 8.08 -21.43 -8.23
CA SER A 66 9.28 -20.58 -8.16
C SER A 66 8.93 -19.09 -8.21
N THR A 67 7.97 -18.70 -9.05
CA THR A 67 7.52 -17.31 -9.17
C THR A 67 6.82 -16.83 -7.89
N VAL A 68 5.99 -17.67 -7.26
CA VAL A 68 5.33 -17.34 -5.99
C VAL A 68 6.37 -17.13 -4.89
N VAL A 69 7.36 -18.02 -4.76
CA VAL A 69 8.44 -17.86 -3.77
C VAL A 69 9.26 -16.60 -4.01
N ALA A 70 9.61 -16.31 -5.27
CA ALA A 70 10.37 -15.12 -5.63
C ALA A 70 9.60 -13.82 -5.31
N THR A 71 8.31 -13.76 -5.65
CA THR A 71 7.47 -12.58 -5.38
C THR A 71 7.28 -12.36 -3.88
N LEU A 72 7.01 -13.40 -3.11
CA LEU A 72 6.94 -13.32 -1.64
C LEU A 72 8.26 -12.84 -1.03
N THR A 73 9.38 -13.34 -1.53
CA THR A 73 10.72 -12.92 -1.08
C THR A 73 10.99 -11.45 -1.42
N ALA A 74 10.62 -11.01 -2.62
CA ALA A 74 10.75 -9.61 -3.03
C ALA A 74 9.89 -8.68 -2.16
N MET A 75 8.64 -9.06 -1.89
CA MET A 75 7.74 -8.32 -1.00
C MET A 75 8.29 -8.22 0.42
N MET A 76 8.76 -9.33 0.99
CA MET A 76 9.41 -9.33 2.31
C MET A 76 10.65 -8.44 2.33
N THR A 77 11.47 -8.49 1.27
CA THR A 77 12.67 -7.65 1.15
C THR A 77 12.30 -6.17 1.10
N GLN A 78 11.34 -5.79 0.27
CA GLN A 78 10.85 -4.41 0.18
C GLN A 78 10.29 -3.92 1.52
N TYR A 79 9.49 -4.74 2.20
CA TYR A 79 8.97 -4.41 3.52
C TYR A 79 10.11 -4.18 4.53
N ARG A 80 11.09 -5.09 4.57
CA ARG A 80 12.27 -4.95 5.45
C ARG A 80 13.07 -3.69 5.13
N MET A 81 13.21 -3.32 3.86
CA MET A 81 13.89 -2.09 3.44
C MET A 81 13.15 -0.85 3.93
N GLN A 82 11.82 -0.79 3.82
CA GLN A 82 11.01 0.34 4.32
C GLN A 82 11.17 0.51 5.84
N VAL A 83 11.09 -0.60 6.59
CA VAL A 83 11.28 -0.58 8.05
C VAL A 83 12.72 -0.17 8.40
N ALA A 84 13.72 -0.69 7.68
CA ALA A 84 15.12 -0.33 7.88
C ALA A 84 15.38 1.16 7.60
N GLU A 85 14.75 1.73 6.57
CA GLU A 85 14.85 3.15 6.25
C GLU A 85 14.24 4.02 7.36
N ALA A 86 13.05 3.66 7.84
CA ALA A 86 12.41 4.37 8.96
C ALA A 86 13.28 4.32 10.23
N MET A 87 13.83 3.14 10.57
CA MET A 87 14.78 3.00 11.68
C MET A 87 16.06 3.80 11.47
N ARG A 88 16.57 3.89 10.23
CA ARG A 88 17.75 4.70 9.91
C ARG A 88 17.47 6.18 10.13
N LYS A 89 16.35 6.71 9.63
CA LYS A 89 15.93 8.10 9.83
C LYS A 89 15.76 8.45 11.32
N MET A 90 15.16 7.55 12.09
CA MET A 90 15.01 7.75 13.54
C MET A 90 16.35 7.76 14.28
N ARG A 91 17.28 6.88 13.91
CA ARG A 91 18.65 6.87 14.48
C ARG A 91 19.44 8.12 14.12
N GLN A 92 19.28 8.63 12.89
CA GLN A 92 19.91 9.89 12.47
C GLN A 92 19.38 11.07 13.28
N LEU A 93 18.06 11.14 13.51
CA LEU A 93 17.47 12.16 14.38
C LEU A 93 18.01 12.07 15.81
N GLN A 94 18.09 10.87 16.38
CA GLN A 94 18.62 10.66 17.72
C GLN A 94 20.08 11.13 17.82
N ALA A 95 20.93 10.72 16.87
CA ALA A 95 22.33 11.14 16.84
C ALA A 95 22.49 12.67 16.74
N PHE A 96 21.64 13.34 15.96
CA PHE A 96 21.63 14.81 15.87
C PHE A 96 21.25 15.47 17.20
N LEU A 97 20.20 14.99 17.87
CA LEU A 97 19.77 15.52 19.17
C LEU A 97 20.85 15.33 20.25
N ASP A 98 21.55 14.20 20.22
CA ASP A 98 22.66 13.91 21.12
C ASP A 98 23.88 14.83 20.86
N GLN A 99 24.19 15.10 19.59
CA GLN A 99 25.29 16.00 19.19
C GLN A 99 25.05 17.45 19.61
N GLU A 100 23.82 17.94 19.44
CA GLU A 100 23.43 19.31 19.81
C GLU A 100 23.17 19.48 21.33
N GLN A 101 23.36 18.43 22.13
CA GLN A 101 23.14 18.43 23.59
C GLN A 101 21.74 18.96 23.98
N VAL A 102 20.73 18.59 23.21
CA VAL A 102 19.36 19.05 23.42
C VAL A 102 18.83 18.53 24.76
N ASP A 103 18.09 19.37 25.50
CA ASP A 103 17.45 18.96 26.75
C ASP A 103 16.58 17.70 26.55
N LYS A 104 16.62 16.78 27.52
CA LYS A 104 15.95 15.48 27.44
C LYS A 104 14.44 15.61 27.25
N ASN A 105 13.82 16.66 27.79
CA ASN A 105 12.38 16.88 27.61
C ASN A 105 12.06 17.31 26.18
N LEU A 106 12.88 18.20 25.60
CA LEU A 106 12.73 18.64 24.22
C LEU A 106 13.01 17.50 23.24
N ALA A 107 14.06 16.72 23.45
CA ALA A 107 14.39 15.54 22.64
C ALA A 107 13.24 14.51 22.64
N ARG A 108 12.65 14.24 23.81
CA ARG A 108 11.48 13.36 23.92
C ARG A 108 10.26 13.91 23.19
N ALA A 109 9.97 15.21 23.32
CA ALA A 109 8.85 15.85 22.63
C ALA A 109 9.01 15.76 21.09
N VAL A 110 10.23 15.96 20.59
CA VAL A 110 10.57 15.81 19.17
C VAL A 110 10.37 14.35 18.72
N HIS A 111 10.88 13.37 19.46
CA HIS A 111 10.71 11.95 19.14
C HIS A 111 9.23 11.53 19.07
N VAL A 112 8.42 11.92 20.05
CA VAL A 112 6.98 11.61 20.07
C VAL A 112 6.29 12.23 18.86
N ARG A 113 6.63 13.48 18.50
CA ARG A 113 6.06 14.16 17.35
C ARG A 113 6.46 13.49 16.03
N VAL A 114 7.73 13.16 15.86
CA VAL A 114 8.21 12.50 14.63
C VAL A 114 7.61 11.10 14.51
N ALA A 115 7.50 10.34 15.61
CA ALA A 115 6.86 9.04 15.62
C ALA A 115 5.36 9.11 15.29
N SER A 116 4.64 10.14 15.77
CA SER A 116 3.22 10.34 15.41
C SER A 116 3.06 10.64 13.93
N VAL A 117 3.90 11.52 13.37
CA VAL A 117 3.89 11.86 11.94
C VAL A 117 4.23 10.65 11.06
N LEU A 118 5.16 9.79 11.49
CA LEU A 118 5.48 8.55 10.77
C LEU A 118 4.32 7.54 10.82
N ARG A 119 3.56 7.48 11.91
CA ARG A 119 2.39 6.58 12.06
C ARG A 119 1.15 7.05 11.29
N GLU A 120 0.88 8.35 11.30
CA GLU A 120 -0.28 8.96 10.63
C GLU A 120 -0.10 9.04 9.10
N GLY A 121 1.11 8.73 8.60
CA GLY A 121 1.50 8.97 7.23
C GLY A 121 1.80 10.44 7.00
N GLN A 122 2.95 10.76 6.39
CA GLN A 122 3.24 12.14 6.00
C GLN A 122 2.18 12.60 5.01
N ARG A 123 1.33 13.57 5.41
CA ARG A 123 0.56 14.38 4.45
C ARG A 123 1.59 15.09 3.57
N LEU A 124 1.80 14.58 2.36
CA LEU A 124 2.74 15.12 1.38
C LEU A 124 2.34 16.58 1.09
N ARG A 125 3.25 17.52 1.37
CA ARG A 125 3.06 18.90 0.91
C ARG A 125 3.29 18.93 -0.61
N ALA A 126 2.59 19.83 -1.29
CA ALA A 126 2.79 20.03 -2.74
C ALA A 126 4.25 20.36 -3.10
N THR A 127 5.01 20.98 -2.20
CA THR A 127 6.44 21.26 -2.37
C THR A 127 7.35 20.04 -2.23
N GLN A 128 6.85 18.95 -1.64
CA GLN A 128 7.60 17.70 -1.44
C GLN A 128 7.37 16.68 -2.57
N VAL A 129 6.47 16.98 -3.51
CA VAL A 129 6.18 16.10 -4.65
C VAL A 129 6.96 16.61 -5.85
N GLU A 130 8.12 16.00 -6.12
CA GLU A 130 9.00 16.37 -7.25
C GLU A 130 8.25 16.33 -8.59
N LEU A 131 7.32 15.38 -8.78
CA LEU A 131 6.52 15.25 -10.00
C LEU A 131 5.55 16.42 -10.22
N LEU A 132 5.19 17.20 -9.20
CA LEU A 132 4.39 18.43 -9.40
C LEU A 132 5.18 19.50 -10.15
N SER A 133 6.51 19.44 -10.14
CA SER A 133 7.36 20.31 -10.95
C SER A 133 7.18 20.09 -12.45
N CYS A 134 6.87 18.85 -12.87
CA CYS A 134 6.63 18.46 -14.27
C CYS A 134 5.25 18.90 -14.79
N VAL A 135 4.36 19.33 -13.91
CA VAL A 135 3.00 19.78 -14.25
C VAL A 135 3.02 21.29 -14.51
N ASN A 136 2.35 21.73 -15.58
CA ASN A 136 2.24 23.14 -15.93
C ASN A 136 1.57 23.96 -14.80
N SER A 137 1.81 25.28 -14.77
CA SER A 137 1.29 26.17 -13.72
C SER A 137 -0.22 26.09 -13.61
N SER A 138 -0.94 26.06 -14.73
CA SER A 138 -2.42 26.00 -14.74
C SER A 138 -3.00 24.76 -14.05
N LEU A 139 -2.40 23.58 -14.23
CA LEU A 139 -2.83 22.34 -13.56
C LEU A 139 -2.39 22.30 -12.09
N ARG A 140 -1.24 22.89 -11.76
CA ARG A 140 -0.79 23.03 -10.36
C ARG A 140 -1.74 23.93 -9.57
N ASP A 141 -2.17 25.03 -10.16
CA ASP A 141 -3.13 25.96 -9.57
C ASP A 141 -4.51 25.30 -9.43
N ALA A 142 -4.95 24.54 -10.44
CA ALA A 142 -6.19 23.78 -10.34
C ALA A 142 -6.14 22.73 -9.21
N LEU A 143 -5.00 22.04 -9.04
CA LEU A 143 -4.81 21.05 -7.99
C LEU A 143 -4.77 21.69 -6.59
N SER A 144 -4.07 22.82 -6.44
CA SER A 144 -3.98 23.54 -5.15
C SER A 144 -5.36 24.04 -4.71
N VAL A 145 -6.16 24.57 -5.65
CA VAL A 145 -7.53 25.00 -5.41
C VAL A 145 -8.42 23.83 -5.04
N GLN A 146 -8.32 22.70 -5.76
CA GLN A 146 -9.13 21.51 -5.44
C GLN A 146 -8.78 20.91 -4.07
N ALA A 147 -7.49 20.87 -3.71
CA ALA A 147 -7.04 20.40 -2.41
C ALA A 147 -7.57 21.27 -1.26
N ARG A 148 -7.49 22.60 -1.41
CA ARG A 148 -8.03 23.57 -0.43
C ARG A 148 -9.57 23.55 -0.40
N ARG A 149 -10.22 23.41 -1.54
CA ARG A 149 -11.68 23.30 -1.64
C ARG A 149 -12.21 22.12 -0.82
N ARG A 150 -11.57 20.94 -0.88
CA ARG A 150 -11.99 19.78 -0.08
C ARG A 150 -11.97 20.07 1.43
N GLN A 151 -11.05 20.92 1.89
CA GLN A 151 -10.91 21.30 3.28
C GLN A 151 -11.88 22.42 3.69
N LEU A 152 -12.25 23.30 2.76
CA LEU A 152 -13.06 24.50 3.02
C LEU A 152 -14.56 24.31 2.76
N VAL A 153 -14.96 23.42 1.86
CA VAL A 153 -16.37 23.13 1.54
C VAL A 153 -17.20 22.60 2.72
N PRO A 154 -16.65 21.89 3.73
CA PRO A 154 -17.39 21.57 4.95
C PRO A 154 -17.90 22.81 5.70
N HIS A 155 -17.28 23.97 5.52
CA HIS A 155 -17.73 25.21 6.13
C HIS A 155 -18.98 25.75 5.39
N PRO A 156 -20.14 25.94 6.06
CA PRO A 156 -21.40 26.27 5.39
C PRO A 156 -21.33 27.51 4.49
N PHE A 157 -20.69 28.59 4.95
CA PHE A 157 -20.51 29.82 4.18
C PHE A 157 -19.62 29.63 2.94
N LEU A 158 -18.45 28.99 3.10
CA LEU A 158 -17.48 28.80 2.00
C LEU A 158 -18.00 27.78 0.99
N GLY A 159 -18.69 26.74 1.45
CA GLY A 159 -19.36 25.76 0.61
C GLY A 159 -20.47 26.39 -0.24
N LEU A 160 -21.25 27.31 0.33
CA LEU A 160 -22.27 28.06 -0.42
C LEU A 160 -21.63 29.03 -1.41
N TRP A 161 -20.61 29.78 -0.99
CA TRP A 161 -19.91 30.74 -1.85
C TRP A 161 -19.23 30.05 -3.03
N ALA A 162 -18.55 28.92 -2.80
CA ALA A 162 -17.92 28.12 -3.86
C ALA A 162 -18.93 27.53 -4.87
N ARG A 163 -20.24 27.49 -4.53
CA ARG A 163 -21.32 27.10 -5.47
C ARG A 163 -21.88 28.29 -6.23
N ILE A 164 -21.94 29.46 -5.61
CA ILE A 164 -22.49 30.69 -6.21
C ILE A 164 -21.48 31.31 -7.19
N ASP A 165 -20.21 31.43 -6.79
CA ASP A 165 -19.16 32.00 -7.62
C ASP A 165 -17.82 31.27 -7.40
N SER A 166 -17.54 30.32 -8.29
CA SER A 166 -16.30 29.55 -8.25
C SER A 166 -15.06 30.37 -8.63
N THR A 167 -15.22 31.46 -9.39
CA THR A 167 -14.10 32.26 -9.90
C THR A 167 -13.59 33.20 -8.82
N CYS A 168 -14.50 33.90 -8.13
CA CYS A 168 -14.15 34.74 -6.98
C CYS A 168 -13.62 33.88 -5.83
N PHE A 169 -14.24 32.72 -5.58
CA PHE A 169 -13.74 31.77 -4.57
C PHE A 169 -12.32 31.29 -4.86
N LYS A 170 -12.00 30.98 -6.13
CA LYS A 170 -10.63 30.63 -6.53
C LYS A 170 -9.64 31.76 -6.22
N GLY A 171 -9.96 32.99 -6.60
CA GLY A 171 -9.12 34.16 -6.31
C GLY A 171 -8.92 34.40 -4.81
N PHE A 172 -9.96 34.18 -4.00
CA PHE A 172 -9.89 34.24 -2.54
C PHE A 172 -8.94 33.17 -1.97
N VAL A 173 -9.08 31.93 -2.41
CA VAL A 173 -8.25 30.80 -1.93
C VAL A 173 -6.78 30.97 -2.33
N ASP A 174 -6.50 31.46 -3.54
CA ASP A 174 -5.13 31.58 -4.04
C ASP A 174 -4.40 32.81 -3.50
N ASN A 175 -5.07 33.95 -3.32
CA ASN A 175 -4.42 35.21 -2.94
C ASN A 175 -4.54 35.60 -1.47
N LEU A 176 -5.59 35.17 -0.76
CA LEU A 176 -5.90 35.64 0.60
C LEU A 176 -5.68 34.59 1.68
N MET A 177 -5.68 33.30 1.33
CA MET A 177 -5.47 32.22 2.31
C MET A 177 -4.02 31.77 2.38
N THR A 178 -3.39 32.05 3.52
CA THR A 178 -2.08 31.51 3.90
C THR A 178 -2.23 30.34 4.86
N ALA A 179 -1.44 29.28 4.66
CA ALA A 179 -1.38 28.17 5.60
C ALA A 179 -0.60 28.58 6.86
N LEU A 180 -1.21 28.43 8.03
CA LEU A 180 -0.57 28.64 9.33
C LEU A 180 -0.51 27.32 10.10
N GLU A 181 0.69 26.94 10.55
CA GLU A 181 0.90 25.78 11.41
C GLU A 181 1.11 26.23 12.86
N ILE A 182 0.18 25.84 13.73
CA ILE A 182 0.15 26.27 15.13
C ILE A 182 0.48 25.06 16.02
N LYS A 183 1.39 25.22 16.98
CA LYS A 183 1.76 24.14 17.91
C LYS A 183 0.76 24.06 19.07
N ARG A 184 0.65 22.88 19.69
CA ARG A 184 -0.13 22.73 20.91
C ARG A 184 0.49 23.60 22.02
N GLY A 185 -0.27 24.56 22.52
CA GLY A 185 0.15 25.51 23.55
C GLY A 185 0.41 26.93 23.05
N ASP A 186 0.45 27.15 21.73
CA ASP A 186 0.55 28.49 21.15
C ASP A 186 -0.83 29.18 21.15
N SER A 187 -0.89 30.41 21.66
CA SER A 187 -2.09 31.23 21.62
C SER A 187 -2.25 31.90 20.26
N VAL A 188 -3.39 31.68 19.60
CA VAL A 188 -3.72 32.24 18.27
C VAL A 188 -4.35 33.63 18.39
N PHE A 189 -5.06 33.86 19.50
CA PHE A 189 -5.71 35.11 19.82
C PHE A 189 -5.23 35.56 21.19
N PHE A 190 -4.93 36.85 21.32
CA PHE A 190 -4.64 37.49 22.60
C PHE A 190 -5.81 38.39 22.99
N GLU A 191 -6.10 38.45 24.29
CA GLU A 191 -7.16 39.31 24.81
C GLU A 191 -6.77 40.78 24.61
N ALA A 192 -7.69 41.57 24.06
CA ALA A 192 -7.52 42.98 23.68
C ALA A 192 -6.69 43.29 22.41
N ASP A 193 -6.28 42.29 21.62
CA ASP A 193 -5.69 42.53 20.29
C ASP A 193 -6.77 42.89 19.25
N GLU A 194 -6.41 43.78 18.31
CA GLU A 194 -7.26 44.09 17.16
C GLU A 194 -7.38 42.89 16.21
N GLY A 195 -8.60 42.58 15.78
CA GLY A 195 -8.90 41.44 14.91
C GLY A 195 -8.44 41.65 13.47
N CYS A 196 -7.16 41.38 13.18
CA CYS A 196 -6.57 41.57 11.85
C CYS A 196 -6.71 40.36 10.91
N ALA A 197 -7.05 39.18 11.41
CA ALA A 197 -7.09 37.95 10.62
C ALA A 197 -8.20 36.98 11.07
N MET A 198 -8.69 36.19 10.12
CA MET A 198 -9.64 35.10 10.35
C MET A 198 -8.96 33.76 10.11
N TYR A 199 -9.12 32.81 11.04
CA TYR A 199 -8.53 31.48 10.95
C TYR A 199 -9.59 30.41 10.73
N PHE A 200 -9.34 29.51 9.79
CA PHE A 200 -10.17 28.34 9.53
C PHE A 200 -9.42 27.09 9.98
N VAL A 201 -10.03 26.33 10.90
CA VAL A 201 -9.44 25.08 11.37
C VAL A 201 -9.70 23.98 10.34
N ILE A 202 -8.62 23.42 9.80
CA ILE A 202 -8.65 22.33 8.84
C ILE A 202 -8.45 21.01 9.60
N ALA A 203 -9.39 20.08 9.46
CA ALA A 203 -9.33 18.73 10.04
C ALA A 203 -8.50 17.73 9.21
#